data_AF-A0A9P5CJE0-F1
#
_entry.id   AF-A0A9P5CJE0-F1
#
_cell.length_a   1.000
_cell.length_b   1.000
_cell.length_c   1.000
_cell.angle_alpha   90.00
_cell.angle_beta   90.00
_cell.angle_gamma   90.00
#
_symmetry.space_group_name_H-M   'P 1'
#
loop_
_entity.id
_entity.type
_entity.pdbx_description
1 polymer ?
#
loop_
_entity_poly.entity_id
_entity_poly.type
_entity_poly.pdbx_seq_one_letter_code
_entity_poly.pdbx_strand_id
1 'polypeptide(L)'
;MSYITDADANADVAAGEKPKTNSGPHADDLPRASAPASVVLVIRGRIGVYNVPPAVPIHLSGFALFCLGLGLFSRLDENIPTGVWVGYMFTGPFGGGLLLNTQLPAFQAPVSEADQALATGCWNFLRTLGGVWGVAIPAAIFANRVDGLVAAGRVSNPEAAAMLLGGGAYEHASAAFVRAFPSLIDQAEIIAVYRLAIQRVFLVRIAFTSFAFVICLFEKNIPLRTELVTEYGLNEDDK
;
A
#
# COMPACT_ATOMS: atom_id res chain seq x y z
N MET A 1 -14.14 68.48 -33.49
CA MET A 1 -12.97 68.37 -32.61
C MET A 1 -12.08 67.25 -33.19
N SER A 2 -11.29 67.53 -34.24
CA SER A 2 -9.86 67.92 -34.15
C SER A 2 -9.00 66.72 -33.68
N TYR A 3 -8.06 66.09 -34.41
CA TYR A 3 -7.28 66.42 -35.62
C TYR A 3 -6.72 65.11 -36.25
N ILE A 4 -6.40 65.16 -37.55
CA ILE A 4 -5.53 64.26 -38.33
C ILE A 4 -4.14 64.90 -38.44
N THR A 5 -3.07 64.09 -38.60
CA THR A 5 -1.68 64.30 -39.15
C THR A 5 -0.62 63.72 -38.19
N ASP A 6 0.41 62.93 -38.53
CA ASP A 6 1.18 62.58 -39.74
C ASP A 6 1.65 61.09 -39.59
N ALA A 7 1.71 60.19 -40.58
CA ALA A 7 2.51 60.16 -41.81
C ALA A 7 4.04 60.14 -41.58
N ASP A 8 4.61 58.95 -41.77
CA ASP A 8 5.91 58.66 -42.40
C ASP A 8 7.22 59.11 -41.72
N ALA A 9 7.83 58.21 -40.93
CA ALA A 9 9.29 58.06 -40.84
C ALA A 9 9.69 56.76 -40.12
N ASN A 10 9.62 55.62 -40.81
CA ASN A 10 10.63 54.53 -40.75
C ASN A 10 10.15 53.33 -41.56
N ALA A 11 10.28 53.45 -42.89
CA ALA A 11 10.57 52.29 -43.71
C ALA A 11 12.02 51.86 -43.45
N ASP A 12 12.26 50.55 -43.55
CA ASP A 12 13.56 49.89 -43.60
C ASP A 12 14.42 49.84 -42.33
N VAL A 13 14.11 48.86 -41.46
CA VAL A 13 15.12 47.88 -41.05
C VAL A 13 14.49 46.49 -41.04
N ALA A 14 14.52 45.84 -42.20
CA ALA A 14 14.42 44.39 -42.28
C ALA A 14 15.71 43.76 -41.72
N ALA A 15 15.59 42.86 -40.73
CA ALA A 15 16.34 41.59 -40.65
C ALA A 15 16.26 40.95 -39.25
N GLY A 16 15.63 39.77 -39.19
CA GLY A 16 16.08 38.70 -38.29
C GLY A 16 15.54 38.69 -36.86
N GLU A 17 14.27 38.29 -36.68
CA GLU A 17 13.83 37.70 -35.41
C GLU A 17 13.24 36.30 -35.69
N LYS A 18 13.94 35.26 -35.25
CA LYS A 18 13.45 33.86 -35.31
C LYS A 18 12.25 33.70 -34.36
N PRO A 19 11.24 32.88 -34.70
CA PRO A 19 10.12 32.62 -33.82
C PRO A 19 10.58 31.92 -32.53
N LYS A 20 10.18 32.46 -31.37
CA LYS A 20 10.43 31.88 -30.05
C LYS A 20 9.76 30.51 -29.97
N THR A 21 10.57 29.44 -29.94
CA THR A 21 10.12 28.09 -29.63
C THR A 21 9.64 28.06 -28.19
N ASN A 22 8.35 27.78 -27.98
CA ASN A 22 7.77 27.53 -26.68
C ASN A 22 8.40 26.25 -26.11
N SER A 23 9.45 26.39 -25.28
CA SER A 23 10.05 25.28 -24.56
C SER A 23 9.04 24.77 -23.55
N GLY A 24 8.50 23.58 -23.79
CA GLY A 24 7.68 22.86 -22.81
C GLY A 24 8.40 22.72 -21.46
N PRO A 25 7.66 22.37 -20.39
CA PRO A 25 8.19 22.36 -19.03
C PRO A 25 9.48 21.56 -18.95
N HIS A 26 10.49 22.15 -18.31
CA HIS A 26 11.79 21.51 -18.10
C HIS A 26 11.60 20.24 -17.26
N ALA A 27 12.43 19.23 -17.50
CA ALA A 27 12.39 17.93 -16.81
C ALA A 27 12.50 18.03 -15.27
N ASP A 28 12.83 19.20 -14.74
CA ASP A 28 12.93 19.49 -13.31
C ASP A 28 11.58 19.87 -12.65
N ASP A 29 10.52 20.11 -13.44
CA ASP A 29 9.19 20.53 -12.95
C ASP A 29 8.23 19.36 -12.66
N LEU A 30 8.70 18.11 -12.77
CA LEU A 30 7.88 16.95 -12.37
C LEU A 30 7.78 16.91 -10.84
N PRO A 31 6.56 16.83 -10.26
CA PRO A 31 6.39 16.69 -8.84
C PRO A 31 7.14 15.44 -8.38
N ARG A 32 8.01 15.58 -7.38
CA ARG A 32 8.73 14.50 -6.69
C ARG A 32 7.72 13.60 -5.98
N ALA A 33 6.94 12.86 -6.76
CA ALA A 33 5.84 12.04 -6.32
C ALA A 33 6.39 10.69 -5.87
N SER A 34 6.30 10.47 -4.56
CA SER A 34 6.37 9.16 -3.88
C SER A 34 7.73 8.44 -3.92
N ALA A 35 8.51 8.72 -2.88
CA ALA A 35 9.75 8.02 -2.51
C ALA A 35 9.68 6.51 -2.16
N PRO A 36 8.54 5.78 -2.04
CA PRO A 36 8.62 4.33 -1.82
C PRO A 36 8.90 3.51 -3.09
N ALA A 37 8.70 4.05 -4.31
CA ALA A 37 9.02 3.33 -5.55
C ALA A 37 10.53 3.28 -5.84
N SER A 38 11.28 4.29 -5.39
CA SER A 38 12.70 4.44 -5.71
C SER A 38 13.60 3.44 -4.96
N VAL A 39 13.23 2.94 -3.78
CA VAL A 39 14.07 1.96 -3.07
C VAL A 39 14.15 0.63 -3.82
N VAL A 40 13.04 0.17 -4.41
CA VAL A 40 13.02 -1.07 -5.21
C VAL A 40 13.77 -0.87 -6.53
N LEU A 41 13.65 0.31 -7.15
CA LEU A 41 14.39 0.69 -8.37
C LEU A 41 15.90 0.92 -8.13
N VAL A 42 16.30 1.44 -6.98
CA VAL A 42 17.72 1.64 -6.62
C VAL A 42 18.41 0.30 -6.33
N ILE A 43 17.70 -0.65 -5.72
CA ILE A 43 18.18 -2.04 -5.61
C ILE A 43 18.26 -2.70 -7.01
N ARG A 44 17.32 -2.39 -7.91
CA ARG A 44 17.31 -2.87 -9.31
C ARG A 44 18.50 -2.36 -10.14
N GLY A 45 18.94 -1.11 -9.95
CA GLY A 45 20.02 -0.52 -10.74
C GLY A 45 21.44 -0.86 -10.23
N ARG A 46 21.59 -1.16 -8.93
CA ARG A 46 22.91 -1.31 -8.30
C ARG A 46 23.41 -2.76 -8.23
N ILE A 47 22.52 -3.73 -8.38
CA ILE A 47 22.86 -5.13 -8.56
C ILE A 47 22.67 -5.43 -10.04
N GLY A 48 23.76 -5.44 -10.81
CA GLY A 48 23.74 -5.73 -12.25
C GLY A 48 23.31 -7.17 -12.54
N VAL A 49 22.03 -7.48 -12.40
CA VAL A 49 21.47 -8.82 -12.61
C VAL A 49 20.63 -8.82 -13.88
N TYR A 50 21.24 -9.24 -14.99
CA TYR A 50 20.59 -9.61 -16.25
C TYR A 50 19.68 -10.85 -16.15
N ASN A 51 19.27 -11.23 -14.93
CA ASN A 51 18.49 -12.43 -14.66
C ASN A 51 17.56 -12.14 -13.47
N VAL A 52 16.55 -11.31 -13.73
CA VAL A 52 15.48 -11.06 -12.75
C VAL A 52 14.82 -12.41 -12.50
N PRO A 53 14.80 -12.94 -11.26
CA PRO A 53 13.98 -14.09 -10.99
C PRO A 53 12.54 -13.71 -11.35
N PRO A 54 11.73 -14.65 -11.88
CA PRO A 54 10.36 -14.34 -12.30
C PRO A 54 9.57 -13.68 -11.16
N ALA A 55 8.47 -12.99 -11.46
CA ALA A 55 7.66 -12.32 -10.41
C ALA A 55 7.25 -13.28 -9.28
N VAL A 56 7.07 -14.55 -9.61
CA VAL A 56 6.61 -15.64 -8.73
C VAL A 56 7.48 -15.84 -7.49
N PRO A 57 8.81 -16.07 -7.54
CA PRO A 57 9.63 -16.18 -6.33
C PRO A 57 9.60 -14.94 -5.42
N ILE A 58 9.44 -13.73 -5.99
CA ILE A 58 9.30 -12.51 -5.19
C ILE A 58 7.94 -12.48 -4.49
N HIS A 59 6.86 -12.84 -5.18
CA HIS A 59 5.54 -12.95 -4.58
C HIS A 59 5.48 -14.05 -3.51
N LEU A 60 6.06 -15.23 -3.76
CA LEU A 60 6.11 -16.33 -2.79
C LEU A 60 6.87 -15.93 -1.52
N SER A 61 8.05 -15.32 -1.66
CA SER A 61 8.81 -14.84 -0.51
C SER A 61 8.10 -13.69 0.21
N GLY A 62 7.46 -12.78 -0.52
CA GLY A 62 6.65 -11.70 0.03
C GLY A 62 5.46 -12.20 0.85
N PHE A 63 4.66 -13.12 0.30
CA PHE A 63 3.52 -13.72 1.01
C PHE A 63 3.96 -14.60 2.18
N ALA A 64 5.04 -15.38 2.04
CA ALA A 64 5.58 -16.18 3.15
C ALA A 64 6.04 -15.29 4.31
N LEU A 65 6.78 -14.23 4.01
CA LEU A 65 7.23 -13.28 5.02
C LEU A 65 6.08 -12.49 5.64
N PHE A 66 5.09 -12.09 4.84
CA PHE A 66 3.89 -11.41 5.34
C PHE A 66 3.11 -12.32 6.28
N CYS A 67 2.92 -13.59 5.90
CA CYS A 67 2.27 -14.61 6.73
C CYS A 67 3.03 -14.83 8.04
N LEU A 68 4.36 -14.92 7.99
CA LEU A 68 5.21 -15.03 9.18
C LEU A 68 5.04 -13.83 10.11
N GLY A 69 5.05 -12.61 9.58
CA GLY A 69 4.85 -11.40 10.35
C GLY A 69 3.48 -11.34 11.03
N LEU A 70 2.41 -11.75 10.33
CA LEU A 70 1.08 -11.87 10.93
C LEU A 70 1.04 -12.93 12.05
N GLY A 71 1.77 -14.03 11.89
CA GLY A 71 1.97 -15.05 12.93
C GLY A 71 2.64 -14.47 14.17
N LEU A 72 3.71 -13.68 14.00
CA LEU A 72 4.39 -13.00 15.09
C LEU A 72 3.49 -11.98 15.79
N PHE A 73 2.68 -11.22 15.04
CA PHE A 73 1.71 -10.28 15.62
C PHE A 73 0.59 -10.98 16.40
N SER A 74 0.16 -12.17 15.97
CA SER A 74 -0.83 -12.96 16.72
C SER A 74 -0.32 -13.43 18.09
N ARG A 75 1.00 -13.41 18.29
CA ARG A 75 1.68 -13.82 19.53
C ARG A 75 2.06 -12.63 20.41
N LEU A 76 1.70 -11.41 20.00
CA LEU A 76 2.05 -10.21 20.74
C LEU A 76 1.36 -10.21 22.12
N ASP A 77 2.14 -9.87 23.14
CA ASP A 77 1.73 -9.87 24.54
C ASP A 77 2.28 -8.63 25.25
N GLU A 78 1.65 -8.25 26.34
CA GLU A 78 2.02 -7.07 27.16
C GLU A 78 3.40 -7.22 27.83
N ASN A 79 3.87 -8.45 28.01
CA ASN A 79 5.14 -8.77 28.65
C ASN A 79 6.34 -8.81 27.68
N ILE A 80 6.15 -8.51 26.39
CA ILE A 80 7.21 -8.62 25.40
C ILE A 80 8.17 -7.41 25.49
N PRO A 81 9.50 -7.62 25.61
CA PRO A 81 10.48 -6.53 25.65
C PRO A 81 10.42 -5.65 24.39
N THR A 82 10.74 -4.37 24.55
CA THR A 82 10.63 -3.39 23.46
C THR A 82 11.36 -3.79 22.19
N GLY A 83 12.57 -4.32 22.30
CA GLY A 83 13.34 -4.75 21.13
C GLY A 83 12.70 -5.90 20.34
N VAL A 84 11.95 -6.78 21.00
CA VAL A 84 11.33 -7.96 20.36
C VAL A 84 10.12 -7.56 19.54
N TRP A 85 9.20 -6.76 20.09
CA TRP A 85 8.02 -6.34 19.33
C TRP A 85 8.39 -5.38 18.18
N VAL A 86 9.42 -4.54 18.36
CA VAL A 86 9.99 -3.73 17.28
C VAL A 86 10.52 -4.62 16.16
N GLY A 87 11.22 -5.71 16.49
CA GLY A 87 11.66 -6.70 15.51
C GLY A 87 10.50 -7.32 14.73
N TYR A 88 9.39 -7.64 15.41
CA TYR A 88 8.19 -8.18 14.75
C TYR A 88 7.61 -7.17 13.75
N MET A 89 7.64 -5.87 14.07
CA MET A 89 7.14 -4.79 13.21
C MET A 89 7.88 -4.64 11.88
N PHE A 90 9.06 -5.24 11.70
CA PHE A 90 9.73 -5.23 10.39
C PHE A 90 9.21 -6.31 9.45
N THR A 91 8.97 -7.51 9.96
CA THR A 91 8.70 -8.70 9.12
C THR A 91 7.45 -8.56 8.25
N GLY A 92 6.30 -8.23 8.84
CA GLY A 92 5.04 -8.05 8.12
C GLY A 92 5.13 -6.92 7.09
N PRO A 93 5.39 -5.66 7.50
CA PRO A 93 5.50 -4.53 6.57
C PRO A 93 6.53 -4.72 5.46
N PHE A 94 7.65 -5.39 5.73
CA PHE A 94 8.64 -5.69 4.68
C PHE A 94 8.08 -6.64 3.62
N GLY A 95 7.43 -7.74 4.02
CA GLY A 95 6.77 -8.65 3.08
C GLY A 95 5.65 -7.97 2.29
N GLY A 96 4.82 -7.16 2.96
CA GLY A 96 3.77 -6.38 2.31
C GLY A 96 4.32 -5.32 1.35
N GLY A 97 5.46 -4.71 1.68
CA GLY A 97 6.16 -3.75 0.82
C GLY A 97 6.71 -4.39 -0.46
N LEU A 98 7.24 -5.60 -0.37
CA LEU A 98 7.66 -6.37 -1.55
C LEU A 98 6.49 -6.62 -2.50
N LEU A 99 5.36 -7.10 -1.97
CA LEU A 99 4.14 -7.35 -2.75
C LEU A 99 3.59 -6.08 -3.39
N LEU A 100 3.54 -4.97 -2.65
CA LEU A 100 3.00 -3.70 -3.13
C LEU A 100 3.74 -3.20 -4.39
N ASN A 101 5.07 -3.37 -4.45
CA ASN A 101 5.90 -2.85 -5.53
C ASN A 101 6.02 -3.78 -6.74
N THR A 102 5.73 -5.07 -6.58
CA THR A 102 5.99 -6.10 -7.62
C THR A 102 4.74 -6.54 -8.37
N GLN A 103 3.58 -6.42 -7.71
CA GLN A 103 2.34 -6.99 -8.20
C GLN A 103 1.76 -6.27 -9.43
N LEU A 104 1.85 -4.93 -9.49
CA LEU A 104 1.37 -4.16 -10.66
C LEU A 104 2.19 -4.47 -11.93
N PRO A 105 3.55 -4.39 -11.90
CA PRO A 105 4.35 -4.80 -13.06
C PRO A 105 4.11 -6.25 -13.51
N ALA A 106 3.90 -7.17 -12.56
CA ALA A 106 3.57 -8.56 -12.88
C ALA A 106 2.21 -8.70 -13.57
N PHE A 107 1.20 -7.93 -13.13
CA PHE A 107 -0.12 -7.89 -13.76
C PHE A 107 -0.09 -7.30 -15.17
N GLN A 108 0.81 -6.33 -15.40
CA GLN A 108 1.00 -5.64 -16.68
C GLN A 108 1.84 -6.43 -17.70
N ALA A 109 2.73 -7.31 -17.24
CA ALA A 109 3.66 -8.06 -18.09
C ALA A 109 3.03 -8.83 -19.27
N PRO A 110 1.89 -9.55 -19.12
CA PRO A 110 1.28 -10.26 -20.24
C PRO A 110 0.49 -9.38 -21.21
N VAL A 111 0.25 -8.11 -20.87
CA VAL A 111 -0.70 -7.24 -21.58
C VAL A 111 0.01 -6.42 -22.67
N SER A 112 -0.69 -6.16 -23.79
CA SER A 112 -0.19 -5.30 -24.87
C SER A 112 0.03 -3.86 -24.39
N GLU A 113 0.84 -3.05 -25.09
CA GLU A 113 1.06 -1.65 -24.69
C GLU A 113 -0.21 -0.80 -24.76
N ALA A 114 -1.04 -1.05 -25.77
CA ALA A 114 -2.33 -0.39 -25.96
C ALA A 114 -3.28 -0.61 -24.75
N ASP A 115 -3.16 -1.76 -24.09
CA ASP A 115 -4.04 -2.16 -22.99
C ASP A 115 -3.46 -1.89 -21.59
N GLN A 116 -2.26 -1.29 -21.48
CA GLN A 116 -1.60 -1.04 -20.18
C GLN A 116 -2.43 -0.13 -19.26
N ALA A 117 -3.08 0.88 -19.83
CA ALA A 117 -3.97 1.78 -19.07
C ALA A 117 -5.18 1.03 -18.51
N LEU A 118 -5.79 0.16 -19.32
CA LEU A 118 -6.92 -0.69 -18.91
C LEU A 118 -6.50 -1.71 -17.84
N ALA A 119 -5.34 -2.34 -18.01
CA ALA A 119 -4.79 -3.27 -17.02
C ALA A 119 -4.57 -2.58 -15.67
N THR A 120 -3.99 -1.38 -15.67
CA THR A 120 -3.79 -0.59 -14.45
C THR A 120 -5.10 -0.20 -13.78
N GLY A 121 -6.11 0.18 -14.57
CA GLY A 121 -7.45 0.50 -14.07
C GLY A 121 -8.12 -0.72 -13.41
N CYS A 122 -8.09 -1.87 -14.08
CA CYS A 122 -8.61 -3.14 -13.55
C CYS A 122 -7.89 -3.56 -12.27
N TRP A 123 -6.55 -3.48 -12.26
CA TRP A 123 -5.72 -3.73 -11.09
C TRP A 123 -6.15 -2.87 -9.88
N ASN A 124 -6.27 -1.56 -10.09
CA ASN A 124 -6.68 -0.63 -9.04
C ASN A 124 -8.10 -0.87 -8.55
N PHE A 125 -9.02 -1.21 -9.46
CA PHE A 125 -10.40 -1.57 -9.11
C PHE A 125 -10.43 -2.81 -8.20
N LEU A 126 -9.77 -3.90 -8.61
CA LEU A 126 -9.70 -5.15 -7.82
C LEU A 126 -9.03 -4.93 -6.47
N ARG A 127 -7.94 -4.17 -6.44
CA ARG A 127 -7.22 -3.80 -5.22
C ARG A 127 -8.10 -2.99 -4.26
N THR A 128 -8.84 -2.01 -4.78
CA THR A 128 -9.72 -1.17 -3.95
C THR A 128 -10.89 -1.97 -3.41
N LEU A 129 -11.50 -2.83 -4.23
CA LEU A 129 -12.54 -3.76 -3.81
C LEU A 129 -12.04 -4.70 -2.70
N GLY A 130 -10.85 -5.27 -2.87
CA GLY A 130 -10.19 -6.07 -1.84
C GLY A 130 -9.90 -5.28 -0.56
N GLY A 131 -9.56 -3.99 -0.68
CA GLY A 131 -9.32 -3.09 0.44
C GLY A 131 -10.58 -2.86 1.31
N VAL A 132 -11.75 -2.70 0.68
CA VAL A 132 -13.03 -2.55 1.39
C VAL A 132 -13.30 -3.77 2.27
N TRP A 133 -13.23 -4.97 1.68
CA TRP A 133 -13.42 -6.21 2.44
C TRP A 133 -12.30 -6.47 3.45
N GLY A 134 -11.07 -6.04 3.13
CA GLY A 134 -9.89 -6.15 3.97
C GLY A 134 -10.00 -5.37 5.29
N VAL A 135 -10.85 -4.35 5.36
CA VAL A 135 -11.15 -3.61 6.60
C VAL A 135 -12.44 -4.12 7.25
N ALA A 136 -13.49 -4.33 6.45
CA ALA A 136 -14.81 -4.72 6.95
C ALA A 136 -14.81 -6.08 7.68
N ILE A 137 -14.14 -7.10 7.12
CA ILE A 137 -14.10 -8.44 7.71
C ILE A 137 -13.38 -8.45 9.06
N PRO A 138 -12.14 -7.91 9.20
CA PRO A 138 -11.48 -7.77 10.49
C PRO A 138 -12.28 -6.98 11.53
N ALA A 139 -12.93 -5.88 11.13
CA ALA A 139 -13.73 -5.06 12.04
C ALA A 139 -14.92 -5.86 12.60
N ALA A 140 -15.65 -6.57 11.74
CA ALA A 140 -16.76 -7.44 12.15
C ALA A 140 -16.30 -8.57 13.06
N ILE A 141 -15.16 -9.21 12.76
CA ILE A 141 -14.60 -10.29 13.58
C ILE A 141 -14.16 -9.77 14.95
N PHE A 142 -13.54 -8.59 14.98
CA PHE A 142 -13.14 -7.94 16.21
C PHE A 142 -14.36 -7.66 17.11
N ALA A 143 -15.38 -6.99 16.59
CA ALA A 143 -16.59 -6.65 17.33
C ALA A 143 -17.28 -7.91 17.89
N ASN A 144 -17.55 -8.90 17.04
CA ASN A 144 -18.16 -10.16 17.46
C ASN A 144 -17.32 -10.90 18.51
N ARG A 145 -15.99 -10.81 18.43
CA ARG A 145 -15.09 -11.45 19.39
C ARG A 145 -15.11 -10.74 20.74
N VAL A 146 -15.16 -9.42 20.76
CA VAL A 146 -15.32 -8.64 21.99
C VAL A 146 -16.66 -8.99 22.64
N ASP A 147 -17.75 -8.93 21.89
CA ASP A 147 -19.09 -9.22 22.41
C ASP A 147 -19.16 -10.61 23.05
N GLY A 148 -18.58 -11.62 22.39
CA GLY A 148 -18.51 -12.98 22.93
C GLY A 148 -17.61 -13.12 24.18
N LEU A 149 -16.58 -12.28 24.34
CA LEU A 149 -15.73 -12.29 25.54
C LEU A 149 -16.42 -11.60 26.71
N VAL A 150 -17.10 -10.48 26.47
CA VAL A 150 -17.89 -9.77 27.48
C VAL A 150 -19.05 -10.64 27.95
N ALA A 151 -19.78 -11.29 27.03
CA ALA A 151 -20.84 -12.23 27.37
C ALA A 151 -20.35 -13.44 28.18
N ALA A 152 -19.08 -13.82 28.04
CA ALA A 152 -18.44 -14.88 28.82
C ALA A 152 -17.95 -14.42 30.21
N GLY A 153 -18.26 -13.19 30.63
CA GLY A 153 -17.87 -12.64 31.93
C GLY A 153 -16.38 -12.30 32.05
N ARG A 154 -15.70 -12.01 30.94
CA ARG A 154 -14.28 -11.60 30.95
C ARG A 154 -14.05 -10.17 31.44
N VAL A 155 -15.12 -9.40 31.60
CA VAL A 155 -15.12 -8.05 32.17
C VAL A 155 -16.07 -8.06 33.35
N SER A 156 -15.51 -7.89 34.55
CA SER A 156 -16.22 -7.95 35.82
C SER A 156 -17.05 -6.69 36.08
N ASN A 157 -16.58 -5.55 35.59
CA ASN A 157 -17.26 -4.26 35.73
C ASN A 157 -18.41 -4.13 34.72
N PRO A 158 -19.68 -4.01 35.16
CA PRO A 158 -20.84 -3.91 34.27
C PRO A 158 -20.86 -2.67 33.37
N GLU A 159 -20.33 -1.54 33.85
CA GLU A 159 -20.26 -0.29 33.08
C GLU A 159 -19.25 -0.43 31.94
N ALA A 160 -18.05 -0.93 32.25
CA ALA A 160 -17.03 -1.22 31.25
C ALA A 160 -17.53 -2.24 30.22
N ALA A 161 -18.21 -3.30 30.67
CA ALA A 161 -18.81 -4.31 29.81
C ALA A 161 -19.84 -3.69 28.84
N ALA A 162 -20.75 -2.85 29.34
CA ALA A 162 -21.76 -2.18 28.52
C ALA A 162 -21.14 -1.27 27.45
N MET A 163 -20.06 -0.55 27.78
CA MET A 163 -19.35 0.33 26.84
C MET A 163 -18.61 -0.42 25.72
N LEU A 164 -18.23 -1.68 25.94
CA LEU A 164 -17.50 -2.47 24.93
C LEU A 164 -18.42 -3.16 23.92
N LEU A 165 -19.68 -3.40 24.28
CA LEU A 165 -20.64 -4.14 23.47
C LEU A 165 -21.10 -3.39 22.22
N GLY A 166 -21.57 -4.13 21.21
CA GLY A 166 -22.26 -3.55 20.05
C GLY A 166 -21.37 -2.69 19.16
N GLY A 167 -20.05 -2.91 19.20
CA GLY A 167 -19.05 -2.14 18.47
C GLY A 167 -18.43 -0.99 19.25
N GLY A 168 -18.88 -0.70 20.48
CA GLY A 168 -18.30 0.35 21.33
C GLY A 168 -16.81 0.15 21.62
N ALA A 169 -16.34 -1.10 21.66
CA ALA A 169 -14.90 -1.37 21.77
C ALA A 169 -14.07 -0.84 20.60
N TYR A 170 -14.64 -0.70 19.40
CA TYR A 170 -13.90 -0.12 18.28
C TYR A 170 -13.75 1.40 18.45
N GLU A 171 -14.77 2.07 19.00
CA GLU A 171 -14.77 3.50 19.31
C GLU A 171 -13.85 3.83 20.50
N HIS A 172 -13.84 2.97 21.52
CA HIS A 172 -13.09 3.15 22.76
C HIS A 172 -11.67 2.57 22.74
N ALA A 173 -11.12 2.26 21.55
CA ALA A 173 -9.77 1.69 21.37
C ALA A 173 -8.63 2.69 21.67
N SER A 174 -8.61 3.29 22.87
CA SER A 174 -7.61 4.26 23.29
C SER A 174 -7.08 3.97 24.69
N ALA A 175 -5.80 4.28 24.92
CA ALA A 175 -5.20 4.14 26.24
C ALA A 175 -5.81 5.13 27.26
N ALA A 176 -6.40 6.24 26.81
CA ALA A 176 -7.09 7.19 27.67
C ALA A 176 -8.38 6.58 28.24
N PHE A 177 -9.15 5.85 27.42
CA PHE A 177 -10.34 5.13 27.87
C PHE A 177 -10.00 4.09 28.94
N VAL A 178 -8.99 3.26 28.69
CA VAL A 178 -8.57 2.25 29.68
C VAL A 178 -8.15 2.91 30.99
N ARG A 179 -7.33 3.98 30.93
CA ARG A 179 -6.87 4.70 32.12
C ARG A 179 -7.97 5.49 32.85
N ALA A 180 -9.15 5.66 32.27
CA ALA A 180 -10.27 6.33 32.94
C ALA A 180 -10.84 5.45 34.08
N PHE A 181 -10.63 4.15 34.05
CA PHE A 181 -11.06 3.24 35.12
C PHE A 181 -10.07 3.27 36.30
N PRO A 182 -10.53 3.48 37.54
CA PRO A 182 -9.65 3.58 38.72
C PRO A 182 -9.08 2.21 39.15
N SER A 183 -9.77 1.12 38.82
CA SER A 183 -9.38 -0.24 39.18
C SER A 183 -8.34 -0.79 38.19
N LEU A 184 -7.17 -1.20 38.70
CA LEU A 184 -6.16 -1.88 37.88
C LEU A 184 -6.63 -3.23 37.33
N ILE A 185 -7.58 -3.87 38.02
CA ILE A 185 -8.17 -5.14 37.57
C ILE A 185 -9.03 -4.89 36.33
N ASP A 186 -9.87 -3.87 36.36
CA ASP A 186 -10.75 -3.49 35.24
C ASP A 186 -9.90 -3.11 34.01
N GLN A 187 -8.82 -2.37 34.22
CA GLN A 187 -7.87 -2.03 33.17
C GLN A 187 -7.26 -3.28 32.53
N ALA A 188 -6.78 -4.22 33.35
CA ALA A 188 -6.18 -5.46 32.87
C ALA A 188 -7.19 -6.34 32.12
N GLU A 189 -8.43 -6.44 32.59
CA GLU A 189 -9.51 -7.18 31.93
C GLU A 189 -9.84 -6.58 30.55
N ILE A 190 -9.99 -5.25 30.47
CA ILE A 190 -10.24 -4.56 29.20
C ILE A 190 -9.08 -4.80 28.22
N ILE A 191 -7.83 -4.61 28.67
CA ILE A 191 -6.63 -4.87 27.84
C ILE A 191 -6.61 -6.32 27.35
N ALA A 192 -6.92 -7.28 28.22
CA ALA A 192 -6.96 -8.69 27.86
C ALA A 192 -8.04 -8.98 26.80
N VAL A 193 -9.22 -8.36 26.89
CA VAL A 193 -10.28 -8.48 25.87
C VAL A 193 -9.82 -7.94 24.52
N TYR A 194 -9.23 -6.74 24.48
CA TYR A 194 -8.67 -6.16 23.25
C TYR A 194 -7.59 -7.05 22.65
N ARG A 195 -6.65 -7.52 23.48
CA ARG A 195 -5.57 -8.43 23.07
C ARG A 195 -6.16 -9.69 22.42
N LEU A 196 -7.08 -10.38 23.09
CA LEU A 196 -7.68 -11.62 22.57
C LEU A 196 -8.51 -11.40 21.29
N ALA A 197 -9.17 -10.25 21.15
CA ALA A 197 -9.90 -9.89 19.94
C ALA A 197 -8.96 -9.61 18.76
N ILE A 198 -7.90 -8.82 18.99
CA ILE A 198 -6.87 -8.52 17.97
C ILE A 198 -6.12 -9.79 17.55
N GLN A 199 -5.79 -10.68 18.50
CA GLN A 199 -5.17 -11.96 18.18
C GLN A 199 -6.05 -12.80 17.25
N ARG A 200 -7.37 -12.84 17.50
CA ARG A 200 -8.33 -13.52 16.61
C ARG A 200 -8.33 -12.93 15.20
N VAL A 201 -8.28 -11.61 15.09
CA VAL A 201 -8.17 -10.92 13.79
C VAL A 201 -6.90 -11.33 13.05
N PHE A 202 -5.75 -11.34 13.72
CA PHE A 202 -4.49 -11.77 13.09
C PHE A 202 -4.54 -13.22 12.63
N LEU A 203 -5.13 -14.14 13.42
CA LEU A 203 -5.30 -15.54 13.01
C LEU A 203 -6.14 -15.67 11.74
N VAL A 204 -7.22 -14.90 11.61
CA VAL A 204 -8.03 -14.91 10.39
C VAL A 204 -7.28 -14.32 9.21
N ARG A 205 -6.51 -13.23 9.43
CA ARG A 205 -5.63 -12.65 8.39
C ARG A 205 -4.58 -13.63 7.90
N ILE A 206 -4.05 -14.48 8.78
CA ILE A 206 -3.13 -15.57 8.39
C ILE A 206 -3.85 -16.51 7.42
N ALA A 207 -5.07 -16.95 7.70
CA ALA A 207 -5.82 -17.84 6.80
C ALA A 207 -6.00 -17.24 5.39
N PHE A 208 -6.39 -15.96 5.29
CA PHE A 208 -6.50 -15.26 4.00
C PHE A 208 -5.16 -15.14 3.28
N THR A 209 -4.09 -14.85 4.02
CA THR A 209 -2.74 -14.69 3.45
C THR A 209 -2.16 -16.03 3.01
N SER A 210 -2.37 -17.10 3.77
CA SER A 210 -1.99 -18.46 3.40
C SER A 210 -2.76 -18.94 2.17
N PHE A 211 -4.05 -18.60 2.06
CA PHE A 211 -4.81 -18.87 0.86
C PHE A 211 -4.25 -18.13 -0.38
N ALA A 212 -3.91 -16.84 -0.24
CA ALA A 212 -3.24 -16.08 -1.30
C ALA A 212 -1.86 -16.66 -1.67
N PHE A 213 -1.09 -17.12 -0.68
CA PHE A 213 0.18 -17.81 -0.90
C PHE A 213 -0.01 -19.09 -1.73
N VAL A 214 -1.04 -19.90 -1.43
CA VAL A 214 -1.35 -21.10 -2.20
C VAL A 214 -1.76 -20.76 -3.63
N ILE A 215 -2.54 -19.69 -3.84
CA ILE A 215 -2.88 -19.22 -5.20
C ILE A 215 -1.62 -18.80 -5.97
N CYS A 216 -0.68 -18.12 -5.31
CA CYS A 216 0.58 -17.69 -5.92
C CYS A 216 1.44 -18.87 -6.42
N LEU A 217 1.31 -20.08 -5.83
CA LEU A 217 1.98 -21.28 -6.34
C LEU A 217 1.52 -21.69 -7.77
N PHE A 218 0.32 -21.26 -8.17
CA PHE A 218 -0.22 -21.51 -9.52
C PHE A 218 0.07 -20.36 -10.50
N GLU A 219 0.78 -19.32 -10.05
CA GLU A 219 1.13 -18.18 -10.90
C GLU A 219 2.13 -18.62 -11.98
N LYS A 220 1.85 -18.24 -13.23
CA LYS A 220 2.75 -18.54 -14.35
C LYS A 220 3.91 -17.56 -14.38
N ASN A 221 5.12 -18.07 -14.54
CA ASN A 221 6.32 -17.27 -14.72
C ASN A 221 6.30 -16.57 -16.09
N ILE A 222 5.87 -15.31 -16.13
CA ILE A 222 5.95 -14.47 -17.33
C ILE A 222 7.13 -13.51 -17.14
N PRO A 223 8.13 -13.51 -18.05
CA PRO A 223 9.24 -12.57 -17.95
C PRO A 223 8.71 -11.13 -18.10
N LEU A 224 9.19 -10.22 -17.25
CA LEU A 224 8.87 -8.81 -17.38
C LEU A 224 9.45 -8.31 -18.71
N ARG A 225 8.64 -7.56 -19.47
CA ARG A 225 9.09 -6.97 -20.74
C ARG A 225 10.24 -6.01 -20.49
N THR A 226 11.30 -6.17 -21.29
CA THR A 226 12.51 -5.33 -21.23
C THR A 226 12.54 -4.29 -22.35
N GLU A 227 11.71 -4.45 -23.38
CA GLU A 227 11.64 -3.56 -24.54
C GLU A 227 10.25 -2.91 -24.64
N LEU A 228 10.25 -1.60 -24.91
CA LEU A 228 9.05 -0.84 -25.28
C LEU A 228 8.89 -0.91 -26.81
N VAL A 229 7.78 -1.46 -27.29
CA VAL A 229 7.37 -1.44 -28.69
C VAL A 229 6.16 -0.52 -28.80
N THR A 230 6.42 0.78 -28.84
CA THR A 230 5.39 1.81 -29.02
C THR A 230 5.16 2.08 -30.51
N GLU A 231 3.91 2.42 -30.89
CA GLU A 231 3.57 2.90 -32.24
C GLU A 231 4.27 4.24 -32.59
N TYR A 232 4.92 4.87 -31.61
CA TYR A 232 5.64 6.15 -31.71
C TYR A 232 7.15 6.02 -31.48
N GLY A 233 7.73 4.83 -31.64
CA GLY A 233 9.17 4.61 -31.55
C GLY A 233 9.93 5.44 -32.59
N LEU A 234 11.00 6.14 -32.17
CA LEU A 234 11.95 6.75 -33.10
C LEU A 234 12.62 5.62 -33.91
N ASN A 235 12.32 5.54 -35.20
CA ASN A 235 13.02 4.66 -36.12
C ASN A 235 14.51 5.04 -36.09
N GLU A 236 15.40 4.09 -35.76
CA GLU A 236 16.85 4.29 -35.81
C GLU A 236 17.40 4.38 -37.25
N ASP A 237 16.52 4.42 -38.25
CA ASP A 237 16.85 4.40 -39.68
C ASP A 237 17.26 5.76 -40.26
N ASP A 238 17.25 6.85 -39.47
CA ASP A 238 17.78 8.16 -39.88
C ASP A 238 19.23 8.37 -39.40
N LYS A 239 20.16 7.55 -39.90
CA LYS A 239 21.61 7.82 -39.85
C LYS A 239 22.25 7.80 -41.22
#